data_AF-A0A939XHK8-F1
#
_entry.id   AF-A0A939XHK8-F1
#
_cell.length_a   1.000
_cell.length_b   1.000
_cell.length_c   1.000
_cell.angle_alpha   90.00
_cell.angle_beta   90.00
_cell.angle_gamma   90.00
#
_symmetry.space_group_name_H-M   'P 1'
#
loop_
_entity.id
_entity.type
_entity.pdbx_description
1 polymer ?
#
loop_
_entity_poly.entity_id
_entity_poly.type
_entity_poly.pdbx_seq_one_letter_code
_entity_poly.pdbx_strand_id
1 'polypeptide(L)'
;MKRIVYVCATAVLFAAVSCGGGQGNQNQNQDQSQSQEGEQPAAQTLTQSKAFPWDYPEGVKAAGLEAGCHALVPKSVYVTSENPAEENYVFNEVTIKKVGDKSSVYAGDVLMDEELPNSLIIPLHKNQTAKVGDVLLTWWQSGWGSQRAIVTDASDPARPKVAYLDLIWDEESGSSVQKNLDQQLEAGTFTVLKSNEWQPGQSIVFNFDGSDEIFRVVSVSDNKVLAYRYDGKIHVLDRSKCTLIPTDQQLKVGDKVRALSFGSLSDGDKIKEVDARNGRVVVAGVLNDNNLSILEVLK
;
A
#
# COMPACT_ATOMS: atom_id res chain seq x y z
N MET A 1 42.26 15.80 -6.48
CA MET A 1 42.43 16.11 -5.05
C MET A 1 42.22 14.84 -4.25
N LYS A 2 43.19 14.51 -3.38
CA LYS A 2 43.32 13.24 -2.67
C LYS A 2 42.23 13.12 -1.59
N ARG A 3 41.52 11.98 -1.55
CA ARG A 3 40.57 11.61 -0.49
C ARG A 3 41.35 11.03 0.69
N ILE A 4 41.23 11.66 1.85
CA ILE A 4 41.79 11.16 3.12
C ILE A 4 40.70 10.32 3.80
N VAL A 5 41.01 9.06 4.05
CA VAL A 5 40.23 8.11 4.84
C VAL A 5 40.64 8.27 6.30
N TYR A 6 39.68 8.48 7.21
CA TYR A 6 39.91 8.34 8.64
C TYR A 6 39.25 7.04 9.12
N VAL A 7 40.09 6.08 9.48
CA VAL A 7 39.77 4.93 10.32
C VAL A 7 39.99 5.36 11.75
N CYS A 8 38.96 5.28 12.60
CA CYS A 8 39.12 5.38 14.05
C CYS A 8 38.62 4.07 14.68
N ALA A 9 39.57 3.34 15.25
CA ALA A 9 39.37 2.19 16.12
C ALA A 9 39.39 2.66 17.59
N THR A 10 38.47 2.16 18.40
CA THR A 10 38.53 2.21 19.88
C THR A 10 37.75 1.01 20.41
N ALA A 11 38.42 -0.07 20.82
CA ALA A 11 39.03 -0.32 22.13
C ALA A 11 38.02 -0.87 23.16
N VAL A 12 38.11 -2.18 23.37
CA VAL A 12 37.43 -2.98 24.39
C VAL A 12 38.04 -2.69 25.76
N LEU A 13 37.20 -2.54 26.79
CA LEU A 13 37.61 -2.52 28.19
C LEU A 13 36.82 -3.58 28.97
N PHE A 14 37.53 -4.65 29.33
CA PHE A 14 37.13 -5.63 30.33
C PHE A 14 37.30 -5.02 31.73
N ALA A 15 36.32 -5.22 32.61
CA ALA A 15 36.49 -5.10 34.04
C ALA A 15 36.02 -6.40 34.71
N ALA A 16 36.99 -7.20 35.14
CA ALA A 16 36.78 -8.28 36.10
C ALA A 16 36.83 -7.68 37.51
N VAL A 17 35.86 -8.03 38.36
CA VAL A 17 35.97 -7.86 39.81
C VAL A 17 35.95 -9.24 40.42
N SER A 18 37.12 -9.64 40.91
CA SER A 18 37.37 -10.81 41.75
C SER A 18 37.63 -10.32 43.18
N CYS A 19 37.02 -10.99 44.16
CA CYS A 19 37.44 -11.22 45.55
C CYS A 19 36.23 -11.91 46.22
N GLY A 20 36.27 -13.08 46.86
CA GLY A 20 37.33 -13.94 47.33
C GLY A 20 36.86 -14.58 48.65
N GLY A 21 37.09 -15.89 48.83
CA GLY A 21 37.11 -16.54 50.16
C GLY A 21 35.94 -17.46 50.49
N GLY A 22 36.19 -18.78 50.48
CA GLY A 22 35.21 -19.82 50.78
C GLY A 22 35.27 -20.37 52.21
N GLN A 23 34.28 -21.21 52.53
CA GLN A 23 34.34 -22.31 53.49
C GLN A 23 33.19 -23.27 53.20
N GLY A 24 33.48 -24.57 53.09
CA GLY A 24 32.52 -25.60 52.72
C GLY A 24 31.65 -26.10 53.87
N ASN A 25 30.51 -26.70 53.54
CA ASN A 25 30.09 -27.98 54.11
C ASN A 25 29.00 -28.66 53.25
N GLN A 26 28.75 -29.92 53.58
CA GLN A 26 28.21 -31.03 52.80
C GLN A 26 26.74 -30.99 52.34
N ASN A 27 26.50 -31.80 51.28
CA ASN A 27 25.31 -32.61 50.96
C ASN A 27 23.91 -31.95 50.97
N GLN A 28 23.24 -31.96 49.82
CA GLN A 28 22.27 -33.01 49.47
C GLN A 28 21.81 -32.87 48.01
N ASN A 29 21.71 -34.01 47.33
CA ASN A 29 20.94 -34.18 46.10
C ASN A 29 19.54 -33.61 46.26
N GLN A 30 19.12 -32.77 45.31
CA GLN A 30 17.76 -32.86 44.77
C GLN A 30 17.76 -32.39 43.32
N ASP A 31 17.46 -33.35 42.47
CA ASP A 31 17.06 -33.21 41.09
C ASP A 31 15.80 -32.34 41.02
N GLN A 32 15.92 -31.14 40.46
CA GLN A 32 14.78 -30.38 39.95
C GLN A 32 15.19 -29.76 38.62
N SER A 33 14.71 -30.40 37.56
CA SER A 33 14.61 -29.83 36.23
C SER A 33 13.80 -28.53 36.31
N GLN A 34 14.48 -27.38 36.36
CA GLN A 34 13.85 -26.10 36.09
C GLN A 34 13.72 -25.96 34.58
N SER A 35 12.57 -26.39 34.07
CA SER A 35 11.99 -25.86 32.84
C SER A 35 12.00 -24.35 32.92
N GLN A 36 12.73 -23.73 31.98
CA GLN A 36 12.61 -22.31 31.67
C GLN A 36 11.13 -22.06 31.34
N GLU A 37 10.42 -21.39 32.25
CA GLU A 37 9.25 -20.60 31.88
C GLU A 37 9.78 -19.55 30.91
N GLY A 38 9.61 -19.81 29.62
CA GLY A 38 9.77 -18.78 28.61
C GLY A 38 8.84 -17.64 28.99
N GLU A 39 9.40 -16.44 29.12
CA GLU A 39 8.62 -15.20 29.21
C GLU A 39 7.53 -15.25 28.14
N GLN A 40 6.30 -15.37 28.60
CA GLN A 40 5.12 -15.16 27.79
C GLN A 40 5.26 -13.74 27.21
N PRO A 41 5.18 -13.55 25.88
CA PRO A 41 5.24 -12.21 25.32
C PRO A 41 4.15 -11.36 25.98
N ALA A 42 4.53 -10.15 26.40
CA ALA A 42 3.64 -9.20 27.06
C ALA A 42 2.30 -9.10 26.31
N ALA A 43 1.20 -8.98 27.06
CA ALA A 43 -0.14 -8.87 26.49
C ALA A 43 -0.18 -7.73 25.46
N GLN A 44 -0.60 -8.05 24.24
CA GLN A 44 -0.74 -7.08 23.16
C GLN A 44 -1.75 -6.00 23.55
N THR A 45 -1.37 -4.74 23.42
CA THR A 45 -2.27 -3.62 23.72
C THR A 45 -3.10 -3.32 22.47
N LEU A 46 -4.44 -3.32 22.60
CA LEU A 46 -5.36 -2.99 21.51
C LEU A 46 -5.68 -1.49 21.53
N THR A 47 -5.35 -0.80 20.45
CA THR A 47 -5.82 0.57 20.20
C THR A 47 -7.16 0.51 19.47
N GLN A 48 -8.22 1.05 20.08
CA GLN A 48 -9.55 1.06 19.48
C GLN A 48 -9.69 2.10 18.37
N SER A 49 -10.59 1.80 17.43
CA SER A 49 -10.97 2.73 16.36
C SER A 49 -11.55 4.03 16.94
N LYS A 50 -11.23 5.15 16.29
CA LYS A 50 -11.91 6.42 16.52
C LYS A 50 -13.31 6.44 15.89
N ALA A 51 -14.07 7.47 16.24
CA ALA A 51 -15.31 7.78 15.53
C ALA A 51 -15.01 8.02 14.05
N PHE A 52 -15.85 7.49 13.18
CA PHE A 52 -15.66 7.59 11.75
C PHE A 52 -16.12 8.99 11.28
N PRO A 53 -15.21 9.88 10.85
CA PRO A 53 -15.52 11.31 10.72
C PRO A 53 -16.14 11.68 9.37
N TRP A 54 -16.19 10.75 8.42
CA TRP A 54 -16.73 11.00 7.09
C TRP A 54 -18.21 10.62 7.02
N ASP A 55 -19.01 11.39 6.28
CA ASP A 55 -20.40 11.06 5.95
C ASP A 55 -20.45 9.90 4.95
N TYR A 56 -20.13 8.70 5.41
CA TYR A 56 -20.16 7.46 4.64
C TYR A 56 -20.81 6.35 5.48
N PRO A 57 -21.53 5.40 4.87
CA PRO A 57 -22.26 4.39 5.63
C PRO A 57 -21.34 3.60 6.57
N GLU A 58 -21.77 3.45 7.82
CA GLU A 58 -21.12 2.53 8.77
C GLU A 58 -21.43 1.07 8.43
N GLY A 59 -20.55 0.16 8.85
CA GLY A 59 -20.80 -1.28 8.73
C GLY A 59 -20.69 -1.83 7.31
N VAL A 60 -20.08 -1.07 6.39
CA VAL A 60 -19.69 -1.61 5.08
C VAL A 60 -18.71 -2.75 5.29
N LYS A 61 -19.03 -3.92 4.75
CA LYS A 61 -18.15 -5.09 4.81
C LYS A 61 -17.00 -4.92 3.83
N ALA A 62 -15.79 -5.20 4.28
CA ALA A 62 -14.64 -5.33 3.41
C ALA A 62 -14.69 -6.70 2.70
N ALA A 63 -15.20 -6.72 1.46
CA ALA A 63 -15.45 -7.96 0.73
C ALA A 63 -14.15 -8.76 0.50
N GLY A 64 -14.17 -10.03 0.92
CA GLY A 64 -12.99 -10.92 0.83
C GLY A 64 -11.90 -10.67 1.88
N LEU A 65 -12.21 -9.90 2.93
CA LEU A 65 -11.31 -9.76 4.09
C LEU A 65 -11.38 -11.01 4.97
N GLU A 66 -10.23 -11.60 5.27
CA GLU A 66 -10.11 -12.79 6.10
C GLU A 66 -8.98 -12.64 7.12
N ALA A 67 -9.07 -13.37 8.23
CA ALA A 67 -7.95 -13.42 9.17
C ALA A 67 -6.69 -14.01 8.50
N GLY A 68 -5.55 -13.40 8.82
CA GLY A 68 -4.24 -13.73 8.26
C GLY A 68 -4.07 -13.36 6.79
N CYS A 69 -4.94 -12.57 6.17
CA CYS A 69 -4.66 -11.98 4.86
C CYS A 69 -3.90 -10.66 5.01
N HIS A 70 -3.24 -10.27 3.94
CA HIS A 70 -2.71 -8.91 3.79
C HIS A 70 -3.86 -7.96 3.46
N ALA A 71 -3.75 -6.72 3.92
CA ALA A 71 -4.63 -5.63 3.57
C ALA A 71 -3.84 -4.31 3.53
N LEU A 72 -4.39 -3.30 2.88
CA LEU A 72 -3.83 -1.95 2.90
C LEU A 72 -4.71 -1.07 3.80
N VAL A 73 -4.08 -0.37 4.75
CA VAL A 73 -4.76 0.47 5.74
C VAL A 73 -4.04 1.80 5.98
N PRO A 74 -4.74 2.86 6.40
CA PRO A 74 -4.13 4.14 6.79
C PRO A 74 -3.42 4.02 8.15
N LYS A 75 -2.30 3.27 8.17
CA LYS A 75 -1.64 2.79 9.39
C LYS A 75 -1.34 3.91 10.39
N SER A 76 -1.75 3.70 11.65
CA SER A 76 -1.52 4.52 12.85
C SER A 76 -2.01 5.97 12.82
N VAL A 77 -2.00 6.67 11.68
CA VAL A 77 -2.47 8.06 11.56
C VAL A 77 -3.94 8.18 11.97
N TYR A 78 -4.79 7.27 11.51
CA TYR A 78 -6.23 7.33 11.80
C TYR A 78 -6.51 7.17 13.31
N VAL A 79 -5.88 6.19 13.95
CA VAL A 79 -6.13 5.91 15.37
C VAL A 79 -5.44 6.94 16.29
N THR A 80 -4.36 7.59 15.84
CA THR A 80 -3.63 8.58 16.66
C THR A 80 -4.11 10.02 16.47
N SER A 81 -4.62 10.40 15.29
CA SER A 81 -4.99 11.81 14.98
C SER A 81 -6.21 12.33 15.75
N GLU A 82 -6.09 13.52 16.33
CA GLU A 82 -7.22 14.23 16.96
C GLU A 82 -8.28 14.66 15.95
N ASN A 83 -7.91 14.86 14.68
CA ASN A 83 -8.83 15.24 13.61
C ASN A 83 -8.60 14.40 12.34
N PRO A 84 -9.04 13.13 12.33
CA PRO A 84 -8.75 12.20 11.24
C PRO A 84 -9.31 12.64 9.87
N ALA A 85 -10.28 13.55 9.80
CA ALA A 85 -10.79 14.06 8.53
C ALA A 85 -9.81 14.99 7.79
N GLU A 86 -8.88 15.62 8.51
CA GLU A 86 -7.93 16.59 7.94
C GLU A 86 -6.55 16.01 7.64
N GLU A 87 -6.34 14.74 7.98
CA GLU A 87 -5.07 14.05 7.78
C GLU A 87 -4.83 13.60 6.35
N ASN A 88 -3.55 13.45 6.03
CA ASN A 88 -3.09 12.82 4.81
C ASN A 88 -2.69 11.38 5.10
N TYR A 89 -3.23 10.45 4.33
CA TYR A 89 -3.07 9.03 4.57
C TYR A 89 -2.18 8.35 3.54
N VAL A 90 -1.35 7.45 4.04
CA VAL A 90 -0.63 6.48 3.24
C VAL A 90 -1.15 5.10 3.62
N PHE A 91 -1.71 4.40 2.65
CA PHE A 91 -2.22 3.06 2.85
C PHE A 91 -1.05 2.07 2.80
N ASN A 92 -0.73 1.44 3.92
CA ASN A 92 0.39 0.51 4.06
C ASN A 92 -0.11 -0.91 4.29
N GLU A 93 0.71 -1.88 3.91
CA GLU A 93 0.43 -3.29 4.16
C GLU A 93 0.38 -3.58 5.66
N VAL A 94 -0.61 -4.39 6.04
CA VAL A 94 -0.76 -5.00 7.36
C VAL A 94 -1.33 -6.41 7.23
N THR A 95 -1.08 -7.23 8.25
CA THR A 95 -1.73 -8.53 8.41
C THR A 95 -2.97 -8.42 9.29
N ILE A 96 -4.12 -8.86 8.77
CA ILE A 96 -5.38 -8.91 9.51
C ILE A 96 -5.32 -10.01 10.58
N LYS A 97 -5.68 -9.68 11.82
CA LYS A 97 -5.74 -10.62 12.94
C LYS A 97 -7.14 -11.15 13.18
N LYS A 98 -8.13 -10.26 13.11
CA LYS A 98 -9.53 -10.59 13.37
C LYS A 98 -10.44 -9.75 12.48
N VAL A 99 -11.41 -10.41 11.86
CA VAL A 99 -12.47 -9.74 11.09
C VAL A 99 -13.69 -9.57 11.99
N GLY A 100 -14.20 -8.36 12.08
CA GLY A 100 -15.47 -8.06 12.76
C GLY A 100 -16.50 -7.48 11.79
N ASP A 101 -17.74 -7.32 12.26
CA ASP A 101 -18.86 -6.91 11.42
C ASP A 101 -18.72 -5.47 10.90
N LYS A 102 -18.24 -4.56 11.76
CA LYS A 102 -18.08 -3.12 11.45
C LYS A 102 -16.62 -2.68 11.36
N SER A 103 -15.78 -3.30 12.17
CA SER A 103 -14.36 -3.01 12.32
C SER A 103 -13.57 -4.30 12.37
N SER A 104 -12.29 -4.23 11.99
CA SER A 104 -11.38 -5.37 12.03
C SER A 104 -10.07 -4.96 12.69
N VAL A 105 -9.40 -5.95 13.27
CA VAL A 105 -8.12 -5.79 13.99
C VAL A 105 -6.99 -6.26 13.09
N TYR A 106 -5.93 -5.47 13.03
CA TYR A 106 -4.69 -5.82 12.33
C TYR A 106 -3.49 -5.74 13.28
N ALA A 107 -2.41 -6.42 12.90
CA ALA A 107 -1.13 -6.28 13.61
C ALA A 107 -0.52 -4.90 13.34
N GLY A 108 -0.58 -4.02 14.34
CA GLY A 108 0.09 -2.72 14.32
C GLY A 108 1.59 -2.85 14.59
N ASP A 109 2.21 -1.74 14.99
CA ASP A 109 3.63 -1.74 15.35
C ASP A 109 3.88 -2.42 16.70
N VAL A 110 5.03 -3.10 16.81
CA VAL A 110 5.63 -3.76 17.99
C VAL A 110 4.67 -3.89 19.20
N LEU A 111 4.06 -5.08 19.34
CA LEU A 111 3.16 -5.46 20.44
C LEU A 111 1.86 -4.65 20.57
N MET A 112 1.50 -3.82 19.58
CA MET A 112 0.21 -3.15 19.52
C MET A 112 -0.65 -3.70 18.38
N ASP A 113 -1.86 -4.15 18.71
CA ASP A 113 -2.90 -4.40 17.73
C ASP A 113 -3.73 -3.12 17.56
N GLU A 114 -4.20 -2.88 16.34
CA GLU A 114 -5.02 -1.70 16.04
C GLU A 114 -6.33 -2.12 15.39
N GLU A 115 -7.41 -1.45 15.76
CA GLU A 115 -8.74 -1.65 15.20
C GLU A 115 -9.12 -0.51 14.25
N LEU A 116 -9.62 -0.87 13.06
CA LEU A 116 -10.10 0.09 12.06
C LEU A 116 -11.50 -0.25 11.57
N PRO A 117 -12.31 0.76 11.20
CA PRO A 117 -13.54 0.54 10.46
C PRO A 117 -13.24 -0.19 9.16
N ASN A 118 -14.08 -1.17 8.82
CA ASN A 118 -13.92 -1.98 7.60
C ASN A 118 -13.93 -1.12 6.32
N SER A 119 -14.55 0.06 6.36
CA SER A 119 -14.54 1.04 5.25
C SER A 119 -13.15 1.63 4.95
N LEU A 120 -12.18 1.51 5.85
CA LEU A 120 -10.80 1.96 5.66
C LEU A 120 -9.82 0.82 5.34
N ILE A 121 -10.32 -0.40 5.21
CA ILE A 121 -9.49 -1.58 4.97
C ILE A 121 -9.68 -2.02 3.53
N ILE A 122 -8.59 -2.05 2.78
CA ILE A 122 -8.55 -2.52 1.39
C ILE A 122 -7.99 -3.96 1.40
N PRO A 123 -8.81 -4.99 1.16
CA PRO A 123 -8.34 -6.38 1.22
C PRO A 123 -7.43 -6.73 0.04
N LEU A 124 -6.35 -7.47 0.32
CA LEU A 124 -5.56 -8.15 -0.71
C LEU A 124 -5.95 -9.64 -0.68
N HIS A 125 -6.59 -10.10 -1.74
CA HIS A 125 -7.24 -11.41 -1.76
C HIS A 125 -6.22 -12.54 -1.86
N LYS A 126 -6.36 -13.54 -0.98
CA LYS A 126 -5.52 -14.75 -1.03
C LYS A 126 -5.78 -15.54 -2.30
N ASN A 127 -4.77 -16.27 -2.74
CA ASN A 127 -4.86 -17.25 -3.83
C ASN A 127 -5.29 -16.69 -5.19
N GLN A 128 -5.17 -15.37 -5.40
CA GLN A 128 -5.36 -14.82 -6.73
C GLN A 128 -4.21 -15.20 -7.65
N THR A 129 -4.54 -15.34 -8.92
CA THR A 129 -3.60 -15.55 -10.01
C THR A 129 -3.79 -14.44 -11.04
N ALA A 130 -2.71 -13.98 -11.64
CA ALA A 130 -2.76 -12.94 -12.66
C ALA A 130 -2.22 -13.42 -14.01
N LYS A 131 -2.57 -12.69 -15.07
CA LYS A 131 -2.07 -12.88 -16.44
C LYS A 131 -1.29 -11.66 -16.86
N VAL A 132 -0.41 -11.82 -17.84
CA VAL A 132 0.30 -10.70 -18.47
C VAL A 132 -0.70 -9.65 -18.96
N GLY A 133 -0.45 -8.39 -18.59
CA GLY A 133 -1.33 -7.26 -18.88
C GLY A 133 -2.41 -6.97 -17.83
N ASP A 134 -2.65 -7.86 -16.86
CA ASP A 134 -3.55 -7.55 -15.75
C ASP A 134 -2.98 -6.39 -14.93
N VAL A 135 -3.86 -5.49 -14.48
CA VAL A 135 -3.52 -4.46 -13.49
C VAL A 135 -3.88 -4.99 -12.10
N LEU A 136 -2.95 -4.86 -11.17
CA LEU A 136 -3.06 -5.34 -9.80
C LEU A 136 -3.03 -4.18 -8.81
N LEU A 137 -3.68 -4.37 -7.67
CA LEU A 137 -3.47 -3.61 -6.45
C LEU A 137 -2.57 -4.41 -5.50
N THR A 138 -1.55 -3.76 -4.95
CA THR A 138 -0.56 -4.33 -4.03
C THR A 138 0.03 -3.19 -3.17
N TRP A 139 1.13 -3.43 -2.46
CA TRP A 139 2.04 -2.39 -1.98
C TRP A 139 3.38 -2.46 -2.71
N TRP A 140 4.22 -1.44 -2.54
CA TRP A 140 5.60 -1.51 -3.01
C TRP A 140 6.40 -2.50 -2.14
N GLN A 141 6.60 -3.74 -2.59
CA GLN A 141 7.18 -4.80 -1.74
C GLN A 141 8.64 -4.55 -1.31
N SER A 142 9.39 -3.76 -2.08
CA SER A 142 10.72 -3.28 -1.69
C SER A 142 10.71 -1.88 -1.05
N GLY A 143 9.53 -1.34 -0.75
CA GLY A 143 9.34 -0.02 -0.19
C GLY A 143 8.10 0.07 0.69
N TRP A 144 7.33 1.14 0.51
CA TRP A 144 6.17 1.45 1.36
C TRP A 144 5.03 2.02 0.52
N GLY A 145 3.82 1.98 1.07
CA GLY A 145 2.62 2.52 0.45
C GLY A 145 1.99 1.60 -0.61
N SER A 146 0.68 1.76 -0.73
CA SER A 146 -0.17 1.10 -1.72
C SER A 146 0.26 1.47 -3.13
N GLN A 147 0.33 0.47 -4.00
CA GLN A 147 0.70 0.61 -5.40
C GLN A 147 -0.27 -0.13 -6.29
N ARG A 148 -0.39 0.35 -7.52
CA ARG A 148 -0.92 -0.42 -8.64
C ARG A 148 0.23 -0.82 -9.53
N ALA A 149 0.13 -2.00 -10.12
CA ALA A 149 1.16 -2.55 -10.97
C ALA A 149 0.54 -3.28 -12.16
N ILE A 150 1.24 -3.33 -13.29
CA ILE A 150 0.84 -4.13 -14.45
C ILE A 150 1.72 -5.38 -14.52
N VAL A 151 1.13 -6.52 -14.83
CA VAL A 151 1.85 -7.79 -14.93
C VAL A 151 2.66 -7.85 -16.22
N THR A 152 3.98 -8.03 -16.09
CA THR A 152 4.94 -8.13 -17.19
C THR A 152 5.34 -9.57 -17.52
N ASP A 153 5.24 -10.47 -16.53
CA ASP A 153 5.49 -11.92 -16.65
C ASP A 153 4.57 -12.69 -15.70
N ALA A 154 3.89 -13.71 -16.21
CA ALA A 154 3.00 -14.59 -15.45
C ALA A 154 3.36 -16.08 -15.62
N SER A 155 4.64 -16.39 -15.81
CA SER A 155 5.14 -17.77 -15.82
C SER A 155 4.85 -18.51 -14.50
N ASP A 156 4.78 -17.78 -13.39
CA ASP A 156 4.12 -18.18 -12.15
C ASP A 156 2.95 -17.23 -11.86
N PRO A 157 1.71 -17.57 -12.25
CA PRO A 157 0.56 -16.68 -12.10
C PRO A 157 0.24 -16.26 -10.65
N ALA A 158 0.63 -17.07 -9.66
CA ALA A 158 0.41 -16.75 -8.24
C ALA A 158 1.49 -15.81 -7.69
N ARG A 159 2.60 -15.65 -8.41
CA ARG A 159 3.72 -14.76 -8.09
C ARG A 159 4.14 -14.07 -9.40
N PRO A 160 3.35 -13.13 -9.94
CA PRO A 160 3.70 -12.47 -11.19
C PRO A 160 4.90 -11.54 -11.02
N LYS A 161 5.62 -11.25 -12.11
CA LYS A 161 6.49 -10.07 -12.17
C LYS A 161 5.69 -8.88 -12.66
N VAL A 162 5.99 -7.71 -12.12
CA VAL A 162 5.22 -6.50 -12.40
C VAL A 162 6.08 -5.28 -12.66
N ALA A 163 5.48 -4.30 -13.34
CA ALA A 163 5.95 -2.92 -13.36
C ALA A 163 4.97 -2.05 -12.56
N TYR A 164 5.46 -1.33 -11.55
CA TYR A 164 4.62 -0.41 -10.79
C TYR A 164 4.17 0.76 -11.65
N LEU A 165 2.91 1.15 -11.48
CA LEU A 165 2.23 2.20 -12.24
C LEU A 165 2.27 3.55 -11.52
N ASP A 166 2.24 3.57 -10.18
CA ASP A 166 2.18 4.83 -9.43
C ASP A 166 3.56 5.37 -9.01
N LEU A 167 4.64 4.61 -9.26
CA LEU A 167 6.00 5.12 -9.13
C LEU A 167 6.35 6.03 -10.32
N ILE A 168 7.18 7.03 -10.06
CA ILE A 168 7.67 7.95 -11.08
C ILE A 168 8.56 7.19 -12.06
N TRP A 169 8.35 7.43 -13.36
CA TRP A 169 9.22 6.93 -14.41
C TRP A 169 10.38 7.89 -14.64
N ASP A 170 11.52 7.62 -14.01
CA ASP A 170 12.74 8.45 -14.09
C ASP A 170 13.99 7.57 -13.92
N GLU A 171 15.09 7.88 -14.61
CA GLU A 171 16.35 7.15 -14.51
C GLU A 171 17.14 7.53 -13.25
N GLU A 172 17.00 8.78 -12.78
CA GLU A 172 17.87 9.35 -11.75
C GLU A 172 17.35 9.07 -10.33
N SER A 173 16.04 9.15 -10.08
CA SER A 173 15.46 8.94 -8.75
C SER A 173 15.61 7.49 -8.25
N GLY A 174 16.00 7.31 -6.98
CA GLY A 174 16.20 6.00 -6.34
C GLY A 174 14.93 5.17 -6.16
N SER A 175 13.75 5.77 -6.35
CA SER A 175 12.42 5.18 -6.20
C SER A 175 11.70 4.97 -7.55
N SER A 176 12.44 4.94 -8.65
CA SER A 176 11.83 4.89 -9.96
C SER A 176 11.34 3.51 -10.35
N VAL A 177 10.35 3.49 -11.25
CA VAL A 177 9.80 2.27 -11.85
C VAL A 177 10.90 1.44 -12.49
N GLN A 178 11.82 2.09 -13.22
CA GLN A 178 12.90 1.41 -13.94
C GLN A 178 13.81 0.58 -13.03
N LYS A 179 14.09 1.05 -11.82
CA LYS A 179 14.89 0.31 -10.83
C LYS A 179 14.14 -0.88 -10.22
N ASN A 180 12.81 -0.89 -10.32
CA ASN A 180 11.93 -1.90 -9.79
C ASN A 180 11.15 -2.64 -10.89
N LEU A 181 11.62 -2.56 -12.15
CA LEU A 181 11.00 -3.29 -13.25
C LEU A 181 11.08 -4.78 -12.99
N ASP A 182 10.01 -5.47 -13.36
CA ASP A 182 9.90 -6.92 -13.23
C ASP A 182 10.09 -7.42 -11.77
N GLN A 183 9.71 -6.61 -10.76
CA GLN A 183 9.69 -7.10 -9.38
C GLN A 183 8.71 -8.26 -9.27
N GLN A 184 9.22 -9.38 -8.76
CA GLN A 184 8.43 -10.57 -8.44
C GLN A 184 7.58 -10.29 -7.20
N LEU A 185 6.25 -10.37 -7.32
CA LEU A 185 5.36 -10.30 -6.17
C LEU A 185 5.29 -11.64 -5.43
N GLU A 186 5.12 -11.58 -4.13
CA GLU A 186 4.78 -12.73 -3.29
C GLU A 186 3.35 -13.26 -3.57
N ALA A 187 3.05 -14.47 -3.10
CA ALA A 187 1.74 -15.09 -3.30
C ALA A 187 0.72 -14.56 -2.29
N GLY A 188 -0.50 -14.27 -2.74
CA GLY A 188 -1.57 -13.78 -1.86
C GLY A 188 -1.37 -12.34 -1.36
N THR A 189 -0.55 -11.56 -2.06
CA THR A 189 -0.21 -10.17 -1.73
C THR A 189 -0.77 -9.16 -2.72
N PHE A 190 -1.70 -9.56 -3.58
CA PHE A 190 -2.29 -8.68 -4.59
C PHE A 190 -3.76 -8.99 -4.85
N THR A 191 -4.46 -8.01 -5.40
CA THR A 191 -5.81 -8.15 -5.96
C THR A 191 -5.81 -7.68 -7.42
N VAL A 192 -6.34 -8.49 -8.34
CA VAL A 192 -6.55 -8.12 -9.75
C VAL A 192 -7.65 -7.05 -9.85
N LEU A 193 -7.32 -5.93 -10.50
CA LEU A 193 -8.24 -4.84 -10.81
C LEU A 193 -8.95 -5.11 -12.12
N LYS A 194 -10.21 -5.53 -12.01
CA LYS A 194 -11.03 -5.82 -13.19
C LYS A 194 -11.52 -4.54 -13.83
N SER A 195 -11.34 -4.42 -15.13
CA SER A 195 -11.75 -3.24 -15.87
C SER A 195 -13.26 -3.00 -15.75
N ASN A 196 -13.65 -1.74 -15.54
CA ASN A 196 -15.04 -1.30 -15.40
C ASN A 196 -15.82 -1.89 -14.20
N GLU A 197 -15.17 -2.59 -13.27
CA GLU A 197 -15.79 -3.02 -12.01
C GLU A 197 -15.44 -2.06 -10.87
N TRP A 198 -16.46 -1.66 -10.12
CA TRP A 198 -16.29 -0.87 -8.90
C TRP A 198 -15.70 -1.72 -7.79
N GLN A 199 -14.41 -1.51 -7.50
CA GLN A 199 -13.70 -2.22 -6.43
C GLN A 199 -12.64 -1.31 -5.78
N PRO A 200 -12.24 -1.59 -4.53
CA PRO A 200 -11.08 -0.95 -3.90
C PRO A 200 -9.83 -1.01 -4.77
N GLY A 201 -9.05 0.06 -4.78
CA GLY A 201 -7.85 0.25 -5.60
C GLY A 201 -8.10 0.81 -6.99
N GLN A 202 -9.34 0.85 -7.48
CA GLN A 202 -9.64 1.44 -8.80
C GLN A 202 -9.34 2.93 -8.87
N SER A 203 -8.99 3.39 -10.07
CA SER A 203 -8.96 4.82 -10.39
C SER A 203 -10.35 5.29 -10.79
N ILE A 204 -10.72 6.46 -10.28
CA ILE A 204 -11.92 7.17 -10.69
C ILE A 204 -11.59 8.62 -10.99
N VAL A 205 -12.38 9.23 -11.86
CA VAL A 205 -12.42 10.66 -12.11
C VAL A 205 -13.62 11.26 -11.40
N PHE A 206 -13.41 12.39 -10.73
CA PHE A 206 -14.48 13.19 -10.14
C PHE A 206 -14.19 14.67 -10.37
N ASN A 207 -15.23 15.46 -10.67
CA ASN A 207 -15.09 16.90 -10.80
C ASN A 207 -15.02 17.52 -9.40
N PHE A 208 -13.82 17.90 -8.99
CA PHE A 208 -13.52 18.47 -7.68
C PHE A 208 -13.21 19.96 -7.87
N ASP A 209 -14.03 20.85 -7.30
CA ASP A 209 -13.86 22.31 -7.40
C ASP A 209 -13.66 22.85 -8.83
N GLY A 210 -14.30 22.20 -9.81
CA GLY A 210 -14.28 22.61 -11.22
C GLY A 210 -13.19 21.94 -12.07
N SER A 211 -12.30 21.13 -11.48
CA SER A 211 -11.33 20.31 -12.22
C SER A 211 -11.67 18.82 -12.15
N ASP A 212 -11.48 18.11 -13.26
CA ASP A 212 -11.57 16.65 -13.26
C ASP A 212 -10.29 16.09 -12.67
N GLU A 213 -10.39 15.41 -11.53
CA GLU A 213 -9.22 14.89 -10.81
C GLU A 213 -9.32 13.38 -10.61
N ILE A 214 -8.16 12.74 -10.45
CA ILE A 214 -8.07 11.29 -10.25
C ILE A 214 -8.03 10.97 -8.76
N PHE A 215 -8.93 10.08 -8.33
CA PHE A 215 -8.96 9.52 -6.99
C PHE A 215 -8.77 8.01 -7.05
N ARG A 216 -8.28 7.43 -5.95
CA ARG A 216 -8.23 5.98 -5.74
C ARG A 216 -9.31 5.54 -4.77
N VAL A 217 -10.08 4.53 -5.16
CA VAL A 217 -11.15 3.96 -4.34
C VAL A 217 -10.58 3.23 -3.13
N VAL A 218 -11.07 3.57 -1.93
CA VAL A 218 -10.85 2.81 -0.68
C VAL A 218 -12.01 1.85 -0.46
N SER A 219 -13.25 2.34 -0.56
CA SER A 219 -14.45 1.55 -0.31
C SER A 219 -15.62 2.04 -1.15
N VAL A 220 -16.52 1.12 -1.49
CA VAL A 220 -17.69 1.37 -2.36
C VAL A 220 -18.96 0.97 -1.61
N SER A 221 -19.94 1.87 -1.60
CA SER A 221 -21.32 1.59 -1.19
C SER A 221 -22.27 1.81 -2.37
N ASP A 222 -23.57 1.71 -2.13
CA ASP A 222 -24.58 1.82 -3.20
C ASP A 222 -24.49 3.17 -3.94
N ASN A 223 -24.44 4.27 -3.20
CA ASN A 223 -24.46 5.63 -3.74
C ASN A 223 -23.21 6.46 -3.43
N LYS A 224 -22.30 5.98 -2.58
CA LYS A 224 -21.11 6.72 -2.17
C LYS A 224 -19.83 5.92 -2.44
N VAL A 225 -18.76 6.65 -2.64
CA VAL A 225 -17.40 6.11 -2.75
C VAL A 225 -16.53 6.83 -1.72
N LEU A 226 -15.82 6.06 -0.91
CA LEU A 226 -14.73 6.58 -0.10
C LEU A 226 -13.46 6.46 -0.93
N ALA A 227 -12.80 7.57 -1.22
CA ALA A 227 -11.65 7.62 -2.11
C ALA A 227 -10.61 8.63 -1.63
N TYR A 228 -9.36 8.51 -2.08
CA TYR A 228 -8.31 9.46 -1.75
C TYR A 228 -7.55 9.96 -2.98
N ARG A 229 -6.99 11.16 -2.87
CA ARG A 229 -6.20 11.81 -3.93
C ARG A 229 -4.70 11.54 -3.76
N TYR A 230 -3.90 12.06 -4.68
CA TYR A 230 -2.44 11.98 -4.61
C TYR A 230 -1.83 12.58 -3.32
N ASP A 231 -2.53 13.50 -2.65
CA ASP A 231 -2.11 14.10 -1.39
C ASP A 231 -2.45 13.24 -0.15
N GLY A 232 -3.16 12.12 -0.34
CA GLY A 232 -3.57 11.22 0.71
C GLY A 232 -4.86 11.63 1.45
N LYS A 233 -5.50 12.75 1.10
CA LYS A 233 -6.77 13.14 1.74
C LYS A 233 -7.90 12.23 1.32
N ILE A 234 -8.68 11.78 2.30
CA ILE A 234 -9.87 10.93 2.08
C ILE A 234 -11.11 11.81 1.88
N HIS A 235 -11.87 11.49 0.85
CA HIS A 235 -13.10 12.15 0.47
C HIS A 235 -14.25 11.14 0.34
N VAL A 236 -15.46 11.64 0.62
CA VAL A 236 -16.71 10.96 0.27
C VAL A 236 -17.23 11.58 -1.02
N LEU A 237 -17.39 10.73 -2.04
CA LEU A 237 -17.85 11.15 -3.36
C LEU A 237 -19.21 10.50 -3.65
N ASP A 238 -20.07 11.22 -4.37
CA ASP A 238 -21.29 10.66 -4.95
C ASP A 238 -20.89 9.75 -6.12
N ARG A 239 -21.15 8.45 -5.97
CA ARG A 239 -20.75 7.42 -6.94
C ARG A 239 -21.29 7.71 -8.34
N SER A 240 -22.48 8.31 -8.44
CA SER A 240 -23.13 8.61 -9.71
C SER A 240 -22.43 9.73 -10.50
N LYS A 241 -21.60 10.53 -9.83
CA LYS A 241 -20.80 11.61 -10.42
C LYS A 241 -19.36 11.20 -10.72
N CYS A 242 -18.98 9.97 -10.37
CA CYS A 242 -17.64 9.45 -10.59
C CYS A 242 -17.60 8.62 -11.88
N THR A 243 -16.49 8.71 -12.61
CA THR A 243 -16.23 7.88 -13.80
C THR A 243 -15.07 6.93 -13.52
N LEU A 244 -15.22 5.63 -13.75
CA LEU A 244 -14.10 4.68 -13.64
C LEU A 244 -13.09 4.92 -14.77
N ILE A 245 -11.80 4.87 -14.45
CA ILE A 245 -10.74 4.75 -15.45
C ILE A 245 -10.55 3.26 -15.72
N PRO A 246 -10.84 2.76 -16.94
CA PRO A 246 -10.67 1.34 -17.25
C PRO A 246 -9.20 0.92 -17.15
N THR A 247 -8.94 -0.31 -16.73
CA THR A 247 -7.58 -0.87 -16.69
C THR A 247 -7.10 -1.35 -18.07
N ASP A 248 -8.01 -1.49 -19.05
CA ASP A 248 -7.77 -2.06 -20.38
C ASP A 248 -8.22 -1.15 -21.55
N GLN A 249 -7.87 0.14 -21.51
CA GLN A 249 -8.37 1.16 -22.45
C GLN A 249 -7.98 1.00 -23.95
N GLN A 250 -7.19 -0.02 -24.30
CA GLN A 250 -6.68 -0.26 -25.67
C GLN A 250 -6.07 1.00 -26.32
N LEU A 251 -5.26 1.73 -25.56
CA LEU A 251 -4.63 2.99 -25.99
C LEU A 251 -3.69 2.76 -27.19
N LYS A 252 -3.73 3.66 -28.17
CA LYS A 252 -2.90 3.61 -29.37
C LYS A 252 -2.32 4.97 -29.71
N VAL A 253 -1.15 4.97 -30.35
CA VAL A 253 -0.54 6.19 -30.90
C VAL A 253 -1.55 6.89 -31.82
N GLY A 254 -1.70 8.20 -31.61
CA GLY A 254 -2.65 9.05 -32.35
C GLY A 254 -4.04 9.18 -31.72
N ASP A 255 -4.40 8.36 -30.73
CA ASP A 255 -5.64 8.54 -29.96
C ASP A 255 -5.64 9.91 -29.28
N LYS A 256 -6.78 10.60 -29.33
CA LYS A 256 -7.04 11.77 -28.48
C LYS A 256 -7.47 11.27 -27.11
N VAL A 257 -6.93 11.87 -26.07
CA VAL A 257 -7.16 11.44 -24.69
C VAL A 257 -7.16 12.64 -23.75
N ARG A 258 -7.77 12.49 -22.58
CA ARG A 258 -7.51 13.34 -21.43
C ARG A 258 -6.33 12.77 -20.66
N ALA A 259 -5.42 13.61 -20.18
CA ALA A 259 -4.20 13.18 -19.54
C ALA A 259 -3.92 14.01 -18.29
N LEU A 260 -3.34 13.37 -17.27
CA LEU A 260 -2.99 14.02 -16.03
C LEU A 260 -1.91 15.09 -16.27
N SER A 261 -2.21 16.31 -15.88
CA SER A 261 -1.32 17.46 -15.92
C SER A 261 -1.60 18.34 -14.70
N PHE A 262 -0.56 18.65 -13.92
CA PHE A 262 -0.66 19.46 -12.70
C PHE A 262 -1.78 19.04 -11.72
N GLY A 263 -1.94 17.73 -11.51
CA GLY A 263 -2.90 17.19 -10.54
C GLY A 263 -4.34 17.08 -11.03
N SER A 264 -4.63 17.47 -12.28
CA SER A 264 -5.95 17.31 -12.89
C SER A 264 -5.87 16.70 -14.29
N LEU A 265 -6.93 16.07 -14.74
CA LEU A 265 -7.10 15.68 -16.13
C LEU A 265 -7.43 16.92 -16.95
N SER A 266 -6.50 17.30 -17.82
CA SER A 266 -6.78 18.24 -18.90
C SER A 266 -7.21 17.48 -20.14
N ASP A 267 -8.12 18.06 -20.92
CA ASP A 267 -8.32 17.63 -22.30
C ASP A 267 -6.96 17.67 -23.00
N GLY A 268 -6.46 16.47 -23.30
CA GLY A 268 -5.14 16.25 -23.84
C GLY A 268 -5.18 16.12 -25.35
N ASP A 269 -4.01 16.32 -25.93
CA ASP A 269 -3.75 16.12 -27.33
C ASP A 269 -3.65 14.60 -27.65
N LYS A 270 -2.69 14.20 -28.48
CA LYS A 270 -2.58 12.84 -28.99
C LYS A 270 -1.52 12.03 -28.26
N ILE A 271 -1.78 10.74 -28.10
CA ILE A 271 -0.75 9.77 -27.68
C ILE A 271 0.37 9.74 -28.71
N LYS A 272 1.62 9.90 -28.26
CA LYS A 272 2.85 9.79 -29.07
C LYS A 272 3.44 8.38 -29.01
N GLU A 273 3.42 7.75 -27.85
CA GLU A 273 4.03 6.45 -27.59
C GLU A 273 3.20 5.66 -26.58
N VAL A 274 3.19 4.33 -26.74
CA VAL A 274 2.57 3.39 -25.80
C VAL A 274 3.55 2.24 -25.55
N ASP A 275 4.04 2.14 -24.32
CA ASP A 275 4.69 0.94 -23.80
C ASP A 275 3.65 0.15 -23.00
N ALA A 276 2.90 -0.68 -23.74
CA ALA A 276 1.83 -1.50 -23.18
C ALA A 276 2.36 -2.56 -22.19
N ARG A 277 3.62 -2.99 -22.31
CA ARG A 277 4.22 -3.98 -21.40
C ARG A 277 4.35 -3.39 -20.00
N ASN A 278 4.83 -2.16 -19.90
CA ASN A 278 5.07 -1.49 -18.62
C ASN A 278 3.92 -0.57 -18.19
N GLY A 279 2.85 -0.48 -18.99
CA GLY A 279 1.67 0.33 -18.69
C GLY A 279 1.97 1.82 -18.74
N ARG A 280 2.72 2.24 -19.76
CA ARG A 280 3.34 3.55 -19.89
C ARG A 280 2.95 4.25 -21.19
N VAL A 281 2.68 5.55 -21.11
CA VAL A 281 2.11 6.35 -22.21
C VAL A 281 2.76 7.73 -22.24
N VAL A 282 3.18 8.16 -23.42
CA VAL A 282 3.64 9.54 -23.65
C VAL A 282 2.57 10.30 -24.42
N VAL A 283 2.12 11.44 -23.90
CA VAL A 283 1.07 12.28 -24.49
C VAL A 283 1.66 13.63 -24.92
N ALA A 284 1.34 14.07 -26.13
CA ALA A 284 1.76 15.39 -26.62
C ALA A 284 1.15 16.53 -25.78
N GLY A 285 1.89 17.64 -25.63
CA GLY A 285 1.35 18.86 -25.04
C GLY A 285 1.21 18.84 -23.50
N VAL A 286 1.47 17.71 -22.86
CA VAL A 286 1.64 17.63 -21.40
C VAL A 286 3.06 18.05 -21.05
N LEU A 287 3.21 18.87 -20.01
CA LEU A 287 4.53 19.36 -19.60
C LEU A 287 5.48 18.19 -19.29
N ASN A 288 6.71 18.34 -19.79
CA ASN A 288 7.84 17.40 -19.70
C ASN A 288 7.76 16.11 -20.53
N ASP A 289 6.77 15.94 -21.44
CA ASP A 289 6.59 14.67 -22.18
C ASP A 289 6.63 13.45 -21.21
N ASN A 290 6.07 13.64 -20.01
CA ASN A 290 6.17 12.68 -18.92
C ASN A 290 5.60 11.32 -19.34
N ASN A 291 6.28 10.26 -18.91
CA ASN A 291 5.84 8.90 -19.14
C ASN A 291 4.75 8.51 -18.13
N LEU A 292 3.51 8.86 -18.47
CA LEU A 292 2.32 8.66 -17.65
C LEU A 292 2.00 7.17 -17.53
N SER A 293 1.38 6.80 -16.41
CA SER A 293 0.71 5.52 -16.27
C SER A 293 -0.53 5.44 -17.16
N ILE A 294 -0.89 4.25 -17.63
CA ILE A 294 -2.19 4.00 -18.28
C ILE A 294 -3.41 4.37 -17.41
N LEU A 295 -3.23 4.52 -16.09
CA LEU A 295 -4.27 4.93 -15.14
C LEU A 295 -4.34 6.46 -14.93
N GLU A 296 -3.46 7.21 -15.59
CA GLU A 296 -3.38 8.68 -15.60
C GLU A 296 -3.82 9.27 -16.94
N VAL A 297 -4.32 8.41 -17.83
CA VAL A 297 -4.82 8.74 -19.17
C VAL A 297 -6.23 8.19 -19.31
N LEU A 298 -7.13 8.95 -19.90
CA LEU A 298 -8.51 8.56 -20.14
C LEU A 298 -8.91 8.85 -21.59
N LYS A 299 -9.36 7.82 -22.32
CA LYS A 299 -9.85 7.94 -23.69
C LYS A 299 -11.21 8.64 -23.80
#